data_AF-A0A4Q3TZ34-F1
#
_entry.id   AF-A0A4Q3TZ34-F1
#
_cell.length_a   1.000
_cell.length_b   1.000
_cell.length_c   1.000
_cell.angle_alpha   90.00
_cell.angle_beta   90.00
_cell.angle_gamma   90.00
#
_symmetry.space_group_name_H-M   'P 1'
#
loop_
_entity.id
_entity.type
_entity.pdbx_description
1 polymer ?
#
loop_
_entity_poly.entity_id
_entity_poly.type
_entity_poly.pdbx_seq_one_letter_code
_entity_poly.pdbx_strand_id
1 'polypeptide(L)'
;DLLRLSAYLKGFDAGRPLPALYGPPEIAGRFHYNAALDGLNFRRARVTLGAAFDQLRMYAGQTEPPSLSVQSLPTRGALAGFETANPLPLLDDRVEPRIWLGNATVTPAHHDPQENIACVVAGRRRFTLFPPEQLPNLYIGPFEHTPAGAAVSMVDFDAPDLTRHPRFAEAWRSAMVADLEPGDALYIPCLWWHHVRSFGPLNMLVNYWWTPADPARGDPFHALMHALVAVRDLPAHQRDAWRVMFEHHVFEPVLPNHLPVHAQGMLGPLDARRVRAMQQSLVRALDALSTAGEGAKGPPQT
;
A
#
# COMPACT_ATOMS: atom_id res chain seq x y z
N ASP A 1 -20.14 -9.82 -18.69
CA ASP A 1 -20.27 -11.08 -17.93
C ASP A 1 -18.94 -11.84 -17.93
N LEU A 2 -18.85 -12.94 -17.18
CA LEU A 2 -17.61 -13.71 -16.98
C LEU A 2 -17.01 -14.26 -18.28
N LEU A 3 -17.84 -14.78 -19.18
CA LEU A 3 -17.38 -15.39 -20.42
C LEU A 3 -16.76 -14.35 -21.36
N ARG A 4 -17.42 -13.20 -21.53
CA ARG A 4 -16.91 -12.10 -22.35
C ARG A 4 -15.60 -11.55 -21.80
N LEU A 5 -15.51 -11.33 -20.49
CA LEU A 5 -14.29 -10.82 -19.87
C LEU A 5 -13.14 -11.82 -20.00
N SER A 6 -13.40 -13.11 -19.77
CA SER A 6 -12.41 -14.17 -19.91
C SER A 6 -11.88 -14.26 -21.35
N ALA A 7 -12.77 -14.26 -22.34
CA ALA A 7 -12.39 -14.30 -23.75
C ALA A 7 -11.54 -13.09 -24.15
N TYR A 8 -11.91 -11.89 -23.68
CA TYR A 8 -11.17 -10.67 -23.95
C TYR A 8 -9.76 -10.71 -23.35
N LEU A 9 -9.61 -11.00 -22.06
CA LEU A 9 -8.29 -11.02 -21.41
C LEU A 9 -7.39 -12.14 -21.92
N LYS A 10 -7.96 -13.29 -22.33
CA LYS A 10 -7.19 -14.37 -22.97
C LYS A 10 -6.52 -13.94 -24.27
N GLY A 11 -7.05 -12.92 -24.96
CA GLY A 11 -6.40 -12.33 -26.14
C GLY A 11 -5.07 -11.64 -25.83
N PHE A 12 -4.81 -11.28 -24.58
CA PHE A 12 -3.58 -10.63 -24.13
C PHE A 12 -2.69 -11.54 -23.27
N ASP A 13 -3.18 -12.72 -22.87
CA ASP A 13 -2.52 -13.59 -21.89
C ASP A 13 -1.12 -14.01 -22.37
N ALA A 14 -0.10 -13.58 -21.63
CA ALA A 14 1.29 -13.96 -21.88
C ALA A 14 1.62 -15.38 -21.38
N GLY A 15 0.65 -16.11 -20.83
CA GLY A 15 0.80 -17.48 -20.33
C GLY A 15 1.60 -17.58 -19.04
N ARG A 16 1.77 -16.46 -18.32
CA ARG A 16 2.60 -16.41 -17.11
C ARG A 16 1.80 -16.78 -15.87
N PRO A 17 2.39 -17.49 -14.90
CA PRO A 17 1.74 -17.71 -13.60
C PRO A 17 1.57 -16.37 -12.86
N LEU A 18 0.34 -16.06 -12.47
CA LEU A 18 -0.09 -14.84 -11.78
C LEU A 18 -0.11 -15.07 -10.27
N PRO A 19 0.29 -14.08 -9.44
CA PRO A 19 0.14 -14.18 -7.99
C PRO A 19 -1.34 -14.16 -7.62
N ALA A 20 -1.75 -15.06 -6.73
CA ALA A 20 -3.12 -15.17 -6.26
C ALA A 20 -3.20 -15.47 -4.76
N LEU A 21 -4.23 -14.94 -4.13
CA LEU A 21 -4.65 -15.25 -2.77
C LEU A 21 -5.86 -16.17 -2.80
N TYR A 22 -5.85 -17.18 -1.94
CA TYR A 22 -6.98 -18.07 -1.72
C TYR A 22 -7.37 -18.08 -0.26
N GLY A 23 -8.63 -17.76 0.01
CA GLY A 23 -9.23 -17.73 1.34
C GLY A 23 -10.29 -18.81 1.45
N PRO A 24 -10.42 -19.49 2.60
CA PRO A 24 -11.51 -20.43 2.81
C PRO A 24 -12.83 -19.65 3.05
N PRO A 25 -14.02 -20.26 2.86
CA PRO A 25 -15.30 -19.53 2.95
C PRO A 25 -15.52 -18.76 4.26
N GLU A 26 -14.98 -19.26 5.37
CA GLU A 26 -15.17 -18.73 6.73
C GLU A 26 -14.58 -17.33 6.93
N ILE A 27 -13.61 -16.92 6.09
CA ILE A 27 -13.06 -15.55 6.14
C ILE A 27 -13.92 -14.54 5.39
N ALA A 28 -14.99 -14.98 4.72
CA ALA A 28 -15.92 -14.14 3.95
C ALA A 28 -15.22 -13.15 2.99
N GLY A 29 -14.11 -13.57 2.38
CA GLY A 29 -13.31 -12.73 1.48
C GLY A 29 -12.38 -11.72 2.14
N ARG A 30 -12.33 -11.64 3.47
CA ARG A 30 -11.47 -10.73 4.23
C ARG A 30 -10.07 -11.33 4.44
N PHE A 31 -9.19 -11.08 3.47
CA PHE A 31 -7.77 -11.46 3.55
C PHE A 31 -7.07 -10.64 4.65
N HIS A 32 -6.75 -11.29 5.78
CA HIS A 32 -6.23 -10.63 6.97
C HIS A 32 -5.28 -11.55 7.76
N TYR A 33 -4.93 -11.14 8.97
CA TYR A 33 -4.19 -11.97 9.92
C TYR A 33 -5.05 -13.12 10.44
N ASN A 34 -4.39 -14.19 10.89
CA ASN A 34 -5.05 -15.17 11.75
C ASN A 34 -5.31 -14.57 13.15
N ALA A 35 -6.05 -15.29 14.00
CA ALA A 35 -6.42 -14.78 15.32
C ALA A 35 -5.20 -14.53 16.26
N ALA A 36 -4.12 -15.28 16.09
CA ALA A 36 -2.90 -15.18 16.89
C ALA A 36 -1.94 -14.07 16.44
N LEU A 37 -2.17 -13.46 15.27
CA LEU A 37 -1.30 -12.46 14.63
C LEU A 37 0.12 -12.96 14.31
N ASP A 38 0.33 -14.28 14.26
CA ASP A 38 1.60 -14.92 13.87
C ASP A 38 1.57 -15.45 12.43
N GLY A 39 0.46 -15.25 11.73
CA GLY A 39 0.28 -15.65 10.34
C GLY A 39 -0.95 -15.01 9.69
N LEU A 40 -1.28 -15.51 8.50
CA LEU A 40 -2.36 -15.00 7.66
C LEU A 40 -3.52 -16.01 7.61
N ASN A 41 -4.75 -15.52 7.44
CA ASN A 41 -5.94 -16.38 7.33
C ASN A 41 -6.18 -16.94 5.90
N PHE A 42 -5.19 -16.79 5.01
CA PHE A 42 -5.26 -17.19 3.62
C PHE A 42 -3.91 -17.74 3.13
N ARG A 43 -3.95 -18.41 1.97
CA ARG A 43 -2.73 -18.91 1.30
C ARG A 43 -2.39 -18.06 0.07
N ARG A 44 -1.09 -17.86 -0.14
CA ARG A 44 -0.54 -17.31 -1.40
C ARG A 44 -0.22 -18.47 -2.34
N ALA A 45 -0.54 -18.32 -3.62
CA ALA A 45 -0.22 -19.29 -4.66
C ALA A 45 -0.01 -18.58 -6.00
N ARG A 46 0.32 -19.37 -7.04
CA ARG A 46 0.33 -18.90 -8.43
C ARG A 46 -0.72 -19.63 -9.24
N VAL A 47 -1.35 -18.93 -10.17
CA VAL A 47 -2.42 -19.45 -11.04
C VAL A 47 -2.26 -18.89 -12.45
N THR A 48 -2.65 -19.61 -13.49
CA THR A 48 -2.74 -19.03 -14.84
C THR A 48 -4.04 -18.24 -14.97
N LEU A 49 -4.10 -17.29 -15.91
CA LEU A 49 -5.31 -16.49 -16.13
C LEU A 49 -6.53 -17.37 -16.45
N GLY A 50 -6.34 -18.36 -17.34
CA GLY A 50 -7.38 -19.32 -17.69
C GLY A 50 -7.91 -20.08 -16.48
N ALA A 51 -7.02 -20.65 -15.66
CA ALA A 51 -7.39 -21.40 -14.47
C ALA A 51 -8.10 -20.52 -13.41
N ALA A 52 -7.70 -19.25 -13.28
CA ALA A 52 -8.38 -18.30 -12.40
C ALA A 52 -9.84 -18.09 -12.83
N PHE A 53 -10.09 -17.90 -14.13
CA PHE A 53 -11.47 -17.79 -14.65
C PHE A 53 -12.29 -19.07 -14.48
N ASP A 54 -11.67 -20.23 -14.69
CA ASP A 54 -12.36 -21.52 -14.48
C ASP A 54 -12.77 -21.70 -13.02
N GLN A 55 -11.90 -21.32 -12.07
CA GLN A 55 -12.20 -21.31 -10.64
C GLN A 55 -13.32 -20.32 -10.29
N LEU A 56 -13.27 -19.08 -10.79
CA LEU A 56 -14.33 -18.09 -10.55
C LEU A 56 -15.69 -18.58 -11.09
N ARG A 57 -15.70 -19.25 -12.25
CA ARG A 57 -16.91 -19.85 -12.80
C ARG A 57 -17.46 -20.96 -11.92
N MET A 58 -16.59 -21.80 -11.37
CA MET A 58 -16.97 -22.86 -10.43
C MET A 58 -17.52 -22.29 -9.11
N TYR A 59 -16.95 -21.19 -8.62
CA TYR A 59 -17.40 -20.52 -7.40
C TYR A 59 -18.71 -19.75 -7.56
N ALA A 60 -19.03 -19.28 -8.77
CA ALA A 60 -20.21 -18.45 -9.02
C ALA A 60 -21.55 -19.08 -8.64
N GLY A 61 -21.64 -20.42 -8.59
CA GLY A 61 -22.86 -21.14 -8.23
C GLY A 61 -22.95 -21.56 -6.76
N GLN A 62 -21.98 -21.21 -5.92
CA GLN A 62 -21.92 -21.63 -4.52
C GLN A 62 -22.50 -20.55 -3.60
N THR A 63 -23.15 -20.96 -2.52
CA THR A 63 -23.71 -20.04 -1.52
C THR A 63 -22.61 -19.36 -0.70
N GLU A 64 -21.57 -20.12 -0.33
CA GLU A 64 -20.41 -19.66 0.44
C GLU A 64 -19.14 -20.05 -0.31
N PRO A 65 -18.82 -19.39 -1.43
CA PRO A 65 -17.67 -19.75 -2.22
C PRO A 65 -16.36 -19.44 -1.48
N PRO A 66 -15.30 -20.24 -1.68
CA PRO A 66 -13.95 -19.81 -1.36
C PRO A 66 -13.61 -18.49 -2.05
N SER A 67 -12.69 -17.73 -1.47
CA SER A 67 -12.28 -16.43 -2.01
C SER A 67 -11.04 -16.59 -2.89
N LEU A 68 -11.05 -15.94 -4.04
CA LEU A 68 -9.92 -15.87 -4.97
C LEU A 68 -9.65 -14.41 -5.33
N SER A 69 -8.40 -13.97 -5.18
CA SER A 69 -7.95 -12.65 -5.62
C SER A 69 -6.58 -12.74 -6.30
N VAL A 70 -6.53 -12.41 -7.58
CA VAL A 70 -5.30 -12.04 -8.30
C VAL A 70 -5.06 -10.57 -8.02
N GLN A 71 -3.91 -10.26 -7.41
CA GLN A 71 -3.62 -8.94 -6.86
C GLN A 71 -2.54 -8.21 -7.64
N SER A 72 -2.76 -6.90 -7.86
CA SER A 72 -1.82 -5.93 -8.43
C SER A 72 -0.93 -6.52 -9.53
N LEU A 73 -1.53 -7.01 -10.61
CA LEU A 73 -0.76 -7.58 -11.72
C LEU A 73 -0.43 -6.49 -12.76
N PRO A 74 0.85 -6.10 -12.94
CA PRO A 74 1.25 -5.19 -14.01
C PRO A 74 0.94 -5.81 -15.38
N THR A 75 0.31 -5.05 -16.27
CA THR A 75 -0.21 -5.60 -17.52
C THR A 75 0.87 -5.87 -18.55
N ARG A 76 1.91 -5.05 -18.68
CA ARG A 76 2.91 -5.20 -19.77
C ARG A 76 3.60 -6.56 -19.74
N GLY A 77 3.80 -7.08 -18.52
CA GLY A 77 4.44 -8.36 -18.31
C GLY A 77 3.53 -9.58 -18.39
N ALA A 78 2.20 -9.43 -18.27
CA ALA A 78 1.26 -10.54 -18.09
C ALA A 78 0.07 -10.55 -19.06
N LEU A 79 -0.32 -9.37 -19.55
CA LEU A 79 -1.40 -9.09 -20.50
C LEU A 79 -0.85 -8.17 -21.60
N ALA A 80 0.03 -8.69 -22.46
CA ALA A 80 0.81 -7.89 -23.40
C ALA A 80 -0.10 -7.14 -24.39
N GLY A 81 0.01 -5.81 -24.43
CA GLY A 81 -0.80 -4.95 -25.31
C GLY A 81 -2.14 -4.53 -24.71
N PHE A 82 -2.46 -4.93 -23.48
CA PHE A 82 -3.69 -4.52 -22.79
C PHE A 82 -3.74 -2.99 -22.60
N GLU A 83 -2.62 -2.37 -22.23
CA GLU A 83 -2.50 -0.93 -22.01
C GLU A 83 -2.76 -0.11 -23.28
N THR A 84 -2.35 -0.62 -24.44
CA THR A 84 -2.59 0.02 -25.74
C THR A 84 -4.06 -0.10 -26.14
N ALA A 85 -4.69 -1.24 -25.85
CA ALA A 85 -6.09 -1.48 -26.16
C ALA A 85 -7.05 -0.75 -25.19
N ASN A 86 -6.58 -0.41 -23.99
CA ASN A 86 -7.37 0.23 -22.93
C ASN A 86 -6.62 1.45 -22.35
N PRO A 87 -6.40 2.51 -23.14
CA PRO A 87 -5.67 3.68 -22.69
C PRO A 87 -6.49 4.46 -21.64
N LEU A 88 -5.79 5.12 -20.71
CA LEU A 88 -6.37 6.13 -19.83
C LEU A 88 -5.78 7.50 -20.19
N PRO A 89 -6.43 8.29 -21.07
CA PRO A 89 -5.86 9.52 -21.64
C PRO A 89 -5.53 10.63 -20.63
N LEU A 90 -5.95 10.48 -19.37
CA LEU A 90 -5.64 11.41 -18.29
C LEU A 90 -4.21 11.24 -17.76
N LEU A 91 -3.55 10.11 -18.05
CA LEU A 91 -2.23 9.78 -17.53
C LEU A 91 -1.21 9.62 -18.67
N ASP A 92 0.05 9.81 -18.33
CA ASP A 92 1.18 9.58 -19.23
C ASP A 92 1.30 8.07 -19.53
N ASP A 93 1.60 7.71 -20.78
CA ASP A 93 1.73 6.32 -21.23
C ASP A 93 2.78 5.51 -20.44
N ARG A 94 3.72 6.16 -19.74
CA ARG A 94 4.68 5.48 -18.86
C ARG A 94 4.02 4.84 -17.65
N VAL A 95 2.86 5.33 -17.21
CA VAL A 95 2.10 4.80 -16.07
C VAL A 95 1.46 3.48 -16.48
N GLU A 96 1.99 2.38 -15.94
CA GLU A 96 1.53 1.04 -16.27
C GLU A 96 0.23 0.68 -15.53
N PRO A 97 -0.83 0.20 -16.22
CA PRO A 97 -2.01 -0.31 -15.56
C PRO A 97 -1.72 -1.61 -14.82
N ARG A 98 -2.46 -1.81 -13.73
CA ARG A 98 -2.43 -3.03 -12.91
C ARG A 98 -3.82 -3.59 -12.79
N ILE A 99 -3.97 -4.90 -12.97
CA ILE A 99 -5.26 -5.56 -12.83
C ILE A 99 -5.42 -6.25 -11.47
N TRP A 100 -6.65 -6.25 -11.00
CA TRP A 100 -7.12 -7.02 -9.87
C TRP A 100 -8.32 -7.83 -10.31
N LEU A 101 -8.29 -9.14 -10.12
CA LEU A 101 -9.34 -10.07 -10.58
C LEU A 101 -9.72 -11.00 -9.44
N GLY A 102 -11.02 -11.20 -9.19
CA GLY A 102 -11.46 -12.09 -8.13
C GLY A 102 -12.98 -12.21 -8.03
N ASN A 103 -13.46 -12.83 -6.95
CA ASN A 103 -14.88 -12.84 -6.58
C ASN A 103 -15.15 -11.81 -5.47
N ALA A 104 -16.09 -12.07 -4.57
CA ALA A 104 -16.39 -11.19 -3.45
C ALA A 104 -15.25 -11.24 -2.42
N THR A 105 -14.62 -10.10 -2.20
CA THR A 105 -13.45 -9.95 -1.32
C THR A 105 -13.50 -8.62 -0.58
N VAL A 106 -12.83 -8.57 0.57
CA VAL A 106 -12.61 -7.35 1.34
C VAL A 106 -11.12 -7.10 1.39
N THR A 107 -10.70 -5.95 0.90
CA THR A 107 -9.37 -5.39 1.13
C THR A 107 -9.48 -4.45 2.34
N PRO A 108 -8.92 -4.82 3.51
CA PRO A 108 -8.96 -4.01 4.72
C PRO A 108 -8.37 -2.61 4.50
N ALA A 109 -8.77 -1.63 5.32
CA ALA A 109 -8.30 -0.26 5.19
C ALA A 109 -6.76 -0.19 5.26
N HIS A 110 -6.15 0.41 4.26
CA HIS A 110 -4.70 0.65 4.16
C HIS A 110 -4.49 1.92 3.34
N HIS A 111 -3.25 2.36 3.21
CA HIS A 111 -2.89 3.44 2.30
C HIS A 111 -1.69 3.04 1.46
N ASP A 112 -1.54 3.72 0.32
CA ASP A 112 -0.42 3.56 -0.60
C ASP A 112 0.37 4.88 -0.69
N PRO A 113 1.69 4.84 -0.88
CA PRO A 113 2.52 6.04 -1.11
C PRO A 113 2.48 6.51 -2.58
N GLN A 114 1.53 6.02 -3.38
CA GLN A 114 1.31 6.42 -4.76
C GLN A 114 -0.01 7.18 -4.91
N GLU A 115 -0.04 8.07 -5.89
CA GLU A 115 -1.30 8.53 -6.45
C GLU A 115 -1.97 7.38 -7.19
N ASN A 116 -3.30 7.29 -7.14
CA ASN A 116 -4.02 6.15 -7.68
C ASN A 116 -5.32 6.56 -8.39
N ILE A 117 -5.54 6.05 -9.60
CA ILE A 117 -6.88 6.01 -10.23
C ILE A 117 -7.31 4.55 -10.31
N ALA A 118 -8.45 4.23 -9.72
CA ALA A 118 -9.04 2.89 -9.68
C ALA A 118 -10.31 2.85 -10.53
N CYS A 119 -10.28 2.08 -11.63
CA CYS A 119 -11.37 1.91 -12.58
C CYS A 119 -12.04 0.54 -12.42
N VAL A 120 -13.34 0.51 -12.18
CA VAL A 120 -14.10 -0.75 -12.10
C VAL A 120 -14.42 -1.25 -13.51
N VAL A 121 -13.88 -2.42 -13.86
CA VAL A 121 -14.11 -3.05 -15.17
C VAL A 121 -15.23 -4.08 -15.12
N ALA A 122 -15.35 -4.80 -14.00
CA ALA A 122 -16.42 -5.77 -13.79
C ALA A 122 -16.75 -5.89 -12.30
N GLY A 123 -18.00 -6.29 -12.02
CA GLY A 123 -18.52 -6.38 -10.65
C GLY A 123 -18.88 -5.03 -10.07
N ARG A 124 -19.17 -5.00 -8.76
CA ARG A 124 -19.49 -3.78 -8.01
C ARG A 124 -18.55 -3.66 -6.83
N ARG A 125 -18.13 -2.46 -6.50
CA ARG A 125 -17.24 -2.21 -5.36
C ARG A 125 -17.72 -1.05 -4.50
N ARG A 126 -17.57 -1.19 -3.19
CA ARG A 126 -17.69 -0.09 -2.24
C ARG A 126 -16.31 0.31 -1.76
N PHE A 127 -15.95 1.56 -1.98
CA PHE A 127 -14.78 2.19 -1.39
C PHE A 127 -15.20 2.99 -0.17
N THR A 128 -14.44 2.90 0.91
CA THR A 128 -14.57 3.73 2.11
C THR A 128 -13.23 4.38 2.38
N LEU A 129 -13.18 5.70 2.22
CA LEU A 129 -11.97 6.52 2.24
C LEU A 129 -11.88 7.32 3.53
N PHE A 130 -10.66 7.55 4.02
CA PHE A 130 -10.38 8.45 5.13
C PHE A 130 -9.13 9.28 4.82
N PRO A 131 -9.11 10.54 5.28
CA PRO A 131 -7.94 11.38 5.10
C PRO A 131 -6.76 10.88 5.98
N PRO A 132 -5.49 11.18 5.62
CA PRO A 132 -4.31 10.63 6.28
C PRO A 132 -4.26 10.85 7.80
N GLU A 133 -4.82 11.96 8.28
CA GLU A 133 -4.87 12.37 9.69
C GLU A 133 -5.68 11.40 10.56
N GLN A 134 -6.45 10.49 9.97
CA GLN A 134 -7.20 9.46 10.68
C GLN A 134 -6.35 8.24 11.09
N LEU A 135 -5.06 8.19 10.73
CA LEU A 135 -4.13 7.13 11.16
C LEU A 135 -4.29 6.75 12.67
N PRO A 136 -4.37 7.71 13.62
CA PRO A 136 -4.51 7.38 15.04
C PRO A 136 -5.84 6.71 15.43
N ASN A 137 -6.84 6.74 14.55
CA ASN A 137 -8.19 6.24 14.77
C ASN A 137 -8.46 4.92 14.02
N LEU A 138 -7.55 4.48 13.14
CA LEU A 138 -7.72 3.31 12.27
C LEU A 138 -7.09 2.02 12.81
N TYR A 139 -6.33 2.09 13.91
CA TYR A 139 -5.75 0.92 14.59
C TYR A 139 -5.00 -0.02 13.62
N ILE A 140 -3.93 0.48 12.98
CA ILE A 140 -3.15 -0.35 12.06
C ILE A 140 -2.43 -1.51 12.73
N GLY A 141 -2.29 -2.59 11.98
CA GLY A 141 -1.48 -3.74 12.33
C GLY A 141 0.03 -3.50 12.16
N PRO A 142 0.83 -4.56 12.33
CA PRO A 142 2.29 -4.50 12.25
C PRO A 142 2.82 -4.03 10.88
N PHE A 143 4.01 -3.43 10.87
CA PHE A 143 4.69 -3.01 9.64
C PHE A 143 5.46 -4.15 8.97
N GLU A 144 5.98 -5.09 9.76
CA GLU A 144 6.90 -6.14 9.32
C GLU A 144 6.17 -7.34 8.71
N HIS A 145 4.98 -7.63 9.22
CA HIS A 145 4.13 -8.70 8.73
C HIS A 145 2.83 -8.11 8.20
N THR A 146 2.70 -8.02 6.88
CA THR A 146 1.54 -7.42 6.22
C THR A 146 0.81 -8.43 5.33
N PRO A 147 -0.54 -8.37 5.23
CA PRO A 147 -1.30 -9.27 4.37
C PRO A 147 -0.92 -9.13 2.89
N ALA A 148 -0.74 -7.89 2.41
CA ALA A 148 -0.56 -7.62 0.98
C ALA A 148 0.43 -6.48 0.69
N GLY A 149 1.43 -6.26 1.55
CA GLY A 149 2.51 -5.28 1.33
C GLY A 149 2.33 -3.95 2.06
N ALA A 150 1.14 -3.63 2.57
CA ALA A 150 0.87 -2.46 3.39
C ALA A 150 0.30 -2.88 4.75
N ALA A 151 0.61 -2.10 5.80
CA ALA A 151 -0.05 -2.26 7.10
C ALA A 151 -1.55 -1.95 6.94
N VAL A 152 -2.39 -2.83 7.48
CA VAL A 152 -3.85 -2.72 7.37
C VAL A 152 -4.48 -2.40 8.71
N SER A 153 -5.65 -1.78 8.70
CA SER A 153 -6.49 -1.63 9.88
C SER A 153 -6.83 -3.00 10.49
N MET A 154 -6.80 -3.06 11.82
CA MET A 154 -7.25 -4.20 12.61
C MET A 154 -8.76 -4.23 12.80
N VAL A 155 -9.45 -3.14 12.45
CA VAL A 155 -10.91 -3.02 12.58
C VAL A 155 -11.59 -3.81 11.46
N ASP A 156 -12.64 -4.56 11.81
CA ASP A 156 -13.59 -5.08 10.83
C ASP A 156 -14.67 -4.02 10.59
N PHE A 157 -14.74 -3.49 9.38
CA PHE A 157 -15.66 -2.39 9.06
C PHE A 157 -17.11 -2.86 8.93
N ASP A 158 -17.32 -4.16 8.68
CA ASP A 158 -18.66 -4.74 8.59
C ASP A 158 -19.26 -5.01 9.98
N ALA A 159 -18.38 -5.22 10.97
CA ALA A 159 -18.75 -5.49 12.37
C ALA A 159 -17.72 -4.85 13.33
N PRO A 160 -17.66 -3.51 13.44
CA PRO A 160 -16.64 -2.84 14.23
C PRO A 160 -16.82 -3.07 15.73
N ASP A 161 -15.83 -3.70 16.36
CA ASP A 161 -15.73 -3.77 17.82
C ASP A 161 -15.25 -2.43 18.39
N LEU A 162 -16.20 -1.56 18.74
CA LEU A 162 -15.95 -0.26 19.34
C LEU A 162 -15.51 -0.33 20.81
N THR A 163 -15.60 -1.50 21.45
CA THR A 163 -15.04 -1.69 22.80
C THR A 163 -13.52 -1.81 22.70
N ARG A 164 -13.05 -2.58 21.72
CA ARG A 164 -11.62 -2.76 21.44
C ARG A 164 -11.02 -1.60 20.64
N HIS A 165 -11.79 -0.97 19.76
CA HIS A 165 -11.34 0.11 18.87
C HIS A 165 -12.20 1.38 19.03
N PRO A 166 -12.29 1.98 20.23
CA PRO A 166 -13.24 3.06 20.52
C PRO A 166 -13.07 4.31 19.63
N ARG A 167 -11.84 4.62 19.21
CA ARG A 167 -11.55 5.78 18.35
C ARG A 167 -11.99 5.58 16.90
N PHE A 168 -12.36 4.36 16.50
CA PHE A 168 -12.82 4.10 15.14
C PHE A 168 -14.10 4.88 14.82
N ALA A 169 -14.92 5.18 15.82
CA ALA A 169 -16.07 6.06 15.65
C ALA A 169 -15.68 7.46 15.14
N GLU A 170 -14.51 7.98 15.53
CA GLU A 170 -14.00 9.27 15.04
C GLU A 170 -13.53 9.16 13.59
N ALA A 171 -12.83 8.08 13.22
CA ALA A 171 -12.51 7.81 11.82
C ALA A 171 -13.79 7.75 10.97
N TRP A 172 -14.79 6.99 11.44
CA TRP A 172 -16.05 6.78 10.71
C TRP A 172 -16.81 8.08 10.43
N ARG A 173 -16.76 9.08 11.33
CA ARG A 173 -17.36 10.41 11.10
C ARG A 173 -16.74 11.17 9.92
N SER A 174 -15.49 10.86 9.58
CA SER A 174 -14.78 11.45 8.42
C SER A 174 -14.83 10.57 7.17
N ALA A 175 -15.49 9.41 7.23
CA ALA A 175 -15.52 8.46 6.13
C ALA A 175 -16.22 9.02 4.90
N MET A 176 -15.61 8.84 3.73
CA MET A 176 -16.22 9.10 2.44
C MET A 176 -16.50 7.76 1.74
N VAL A 177 -17.76 7.49 1.40
CA VAL A 177 -18.17 6.20 0.82
C VAL A 177 -18.59 6.40 -0.63
N ALA A 178 -18.06 5.56 -1.53
CA ALA A 178 -18.43 5.52 -2.93
C ALA A 178 -18.75 4.08 -3.36
N ASP A 179 -19.95 3.87 -3.88
CA ASP A 179 -20.34 2.64 -4.57
C ASP A 179 -20.09 2.80 -6.07
N LEU A 180 -19.23 1.96 -6.62
CA LEU A 180 -18.78 2.01 -8.00
C LEU A 180 -19.27 0.80 -8.78
N GLU A 181 -19.74 1.05 -9.99
CA GLU A 181 -20.21 0.08 -10.98
C GLU A 181 -19.24 0.01 -12.18
N PRO A 182 -19.37 -1.00 -13.07
CA PRO A 182 -18.51 -1.08 -14.24
C PRO A 182 -18.55 0.18 -15.10
N GLY A 183 -17.38 0.79 -15.32
CA GLY A 183 -17.22 2.06 -16.02
C GLY A 183 -16.84 3.23 -15.11
N ASP A 184 -17.12 3.12 -13.80
CA ASP A 184 -16.76 4.17 -12.86
C ASP A 184 -15.26 4.15 -12.53
N ALA A 185 -14.72 5.34 -12.25
CA ALA A 185 -13.35 5.55 -11.80
C ALA A 185 -13.32 6.41 -10.54
N LEU A 186 -12.36 6.11 -9.66
CA LEU A 186 -12.13 6.83 -8.41
C LEU A 186 -10.66 7.22 -8.31
N TYR A 187 -10.39 8.51 -8.11
CA TYR A 187 -9.07 8.99 -7.75
C TYR A 187 -8.89 8.87 -6.23
N ILE A 188 -7.79 8.26 -5.80
CA ILE A 188 -7.40 8.08 -4.41
C ILE A 188 -6.04 8.79 -4.25
N PRO A 189 -5.99 9.91 -3.50
CA PRO A 189 -4.74 10.64 -3.33
C PRO A 189 -3.73 9.84 -2.51
N CYS A 190 -2.45 10.15 -2.71
CA CYS A 190 -1.36 9.56 -1.93
C CYS A 190 -1.63 9.60 -0.42
N LEU A 191 -1.35 8.47 0.27
CA LEU A 191 -1.55 8.24 1.70
C LEU A 191 -3.00 8.29 2.20
N TRP A 192 -4.00 8.42 1.33
CA TRP A 192 -5.40 8.28 1.75
C TRP A 192 -5.71 6.83 2.10
N TRP A 193 -6.32 6.65 3.26
CA TRP A 193 -6.78 5.35 3.72
C TRP A 193 -7.97 4.92 2.90
N HIS A 194 -7.98 3.68 2.45
CA HIS A 194 -9.09 3.14 1.67
C HIS A 194 -9.35 1.67 2.01
N HIS A 195 -10.59 1.39 2.34
CA HIS A 195 -11.16 0.04 2.48
C HIS A 195 -11.98 -0.27 1.24
N VAL A 196 -11.83 -1.47 0.68
CA VAL A 196 -12.49 -1.86 -0.57
C VAL A 196 -13.26 -3.16 -0.38
N ARG A 197 -14.57 -3.11 -0.57
CA ARG A 197 -15.43 -4.29 -0.60
C ARG A 197 -15.87 -4.57 -2.03
N SER A 198 -15.59 -5.78 -2.52
CA SER A 198 -16.01 -6.26 -3.84
C SER A 198 -17.20 -7.20 -3.69
N PHE A 199 -18.20 -7.08 -4.56
CA PHE A 199 -19.46 -7.84 -4.49
C PHE A 199 -19.65 -8.77 -5.67
N GLY A 200 -20.34 -9.89 -5.43
CA GLY A 200 -20.72 -10.84 -6.47
C GLY A 200 -19.60 -11.79 -6.91
N PRO A 201 -19.89 -12.67 -7.87
CA PRO A 201 -19.02 -13.80 -8.20
C PRO A 201 -17.81 -13.43 -9.07
N LEU A 202 -17.80 -12.22 -9.64
CA LEU A 202 -16.75 -11.73 -10.51
C LEU A 202 -16.54 -10.24 -10.31
N ASN A 203 -15.30 -9.85 -10.07
CA ASN A 203 -14.85 -8.48 -9.95
C ASN A 203 -13.54 -8.29 -10.71
N MET A 204 -13.43 -7.18 -11.44
CA MET A 204 -12.18 -6.75 -12.07
C MET A 204 -11.98 -5.25 -11.86
N LEU A 205 -10.80 -4.87 -11.36
CA LEU A 205 -10.35 -3.48 -11.23
C LEU A 205 -9.13 -3.32 -12.14
N VAL A 206 -9.01 -2.17 -12.79
CA VAL A 206 -7.74 -1.69 -13.33
C VAL A 206 -7.37 -0.46 -12.53
N ASN A 207 -6.18 -0.42 -11.97
CA ASN A 207 -5.68 0.77 -11.31
C ASN A 207 -4.36 1.25 -11.91
N TYR A 208 -4.08 2.53 -11.72
CA TYR A 208 -2.90 3.21 -12.23
C TYR A 208 -2.21 3.89 -11.06
N TRP A 209 -0.98 3.47 -10.76
CA TRP A 209 -0.17 4.06 -9.71
C TRP A 209 0.98 4.88 -10.28
N TRP A 210 1.14 6.10 -9.78
CA TRP A 210 2.29 6.94 -10.09
C TRP A 210 2.75 7.71 -8.86
N THR A 211 4.00 8.13 -8.86
CA THR A 211 4.58 8.94 -7.79
C THR A 211 5.25 10.15 -8.40
N PRO A 212 4.84 11.38 -8.05
CA PRO A 212 5.50 12.60 -8.51
C PRO A 212 6.93 12.75 -7.98
N ALA A 213 7.23 12.11 -6.83
CA ALA A 213 8.54 12.19 -6.18
C ALA A 213 9.63 11.47 -6.99
N ASP A 214 10.82 12.06 -7.00
CA ASP A 214 12.02 11.49 -7.64
C ASP A 214 12.44 10.18 -6.94
N PRO A 215 12.42 9.03 -7.65
CA PRO A 215 12.81 7.74 -7.07
C PRO A 215 14.23 7.72 -6.48
N ALA A 216 15.13 8.58 -6.98
CA ALA A 216 16.49 8.69 -6.46
C ALA A 216 16.54 9.20 -5.01
N ARG A 217 15.44 9.78 -4.50
CA ARG A 217 15.33 10.24 -3.10
C ARG A 217 15.05 9.11 -2.12
N GLY A 218 14.62 7.94 -2.59
CA GLY A 218 14.29 6.79 -1.77
C GLY A 218 12.90 6.85 -1.16
N ASP A 219 12.59 5.85 -0.32
CA ASP A 219 11.28 5.68 0.31
C ASP A 219 11.17 6.49 1.62
N PRO A 220 10.18 7.40 1.78
CA PRO A 220 9.90 8.09 3.04
C PRO A 220 9.72 7.18 4.25
N PHE A 221 9.27 5.93 4.06
CA PHE A 221 9.15 4.96 5.14
C PHE A 221 10.51 4.65 5.80
N HIS A 222 11.61 4.63 5.04
CA HIS A 222 12.94 4.42 5.63
C HIS A 222 13.38 5.60 6.51
N ALA A 223 12.97 6.83 6.17
CA ALA A 223 13.22 7.98 7.03
C ALA A 223 12.41 7.88 8.33
N LEU A 224 11.14 7.48 8.26
CA LEU A 224 10.32 7.20 9.44
C LEU A 224 10.95 6.09 10.30
N MET A 225 11.34 4.97 9.69
CA MET A 225 11.99 3.85 10.38
C MET A 225 13.25 4.31 11.13
N HIS A 226 14.11 5.12 10.49
CA HIS A 226 15.29 5.64 11.18
C HIS A 226 14.93 6.62 12.32
N ALA A 227 13.90 7.45 12.14
CA ALA A 227 13.40 8.33 13.20
C ALA A 227 12.81 7.55 14.39
N LEU A 228 12.18 6.38 14.15
CA LEU A 228 11.74 5.50 15.23
C LEU A 228 12.91 5.02 16.10
N VAL A 229 14.05 4.68 15.47
CA VAL A 229 15.27 4.25 16.18
C VAL A 229 15.94 5.42 16.90
N ALA A 230 16.09 6.56 16.22
CA ALA A 230 16.92 7.66 16.70
C ALA A 230 16.19 8.68 17.59
N VAL A 231 14.87 8.84 17.44
CA VAL A 231 14.11 9.97 18.03
C VAL A 231 12.97 9.53 18.94
N ARG A 232 12.18 8.49 18.57
CA ARG A 232 10.90 8.16 19.24
C ARG A 232 11.04 8.00 20.76
N ASP A 233 12.11 7.36 21.22
CA ASP A 233 12.27 6.97 22.62
C ASP A 233 13.22 7.90 23.41
N LEU A 234 13.63 9.05 22.84
CA LEU A 234 14.35 10.10 23.57
C LEU A 234 13.48 10.72 24.67
N PRO A 235 14.05 11.36 25.71
CA PRO A 235 13.30 12.14 26.68
C PRO A 235 12.37 13.18 26.03
N ALA A 236 11.19 13.42 26.61
CA ALA A 236 10.14 14.25 25.99
C ALA A 236 10.64 15.63 25.52
N HIS A 237 11.37 16.35 26.37
CA HIS A 237 11.93 17.67 26.02
C HIS A 237 12.90 17.62 24.83
N GLN A 238 13.64 16.52 24.64
CA GLN A 238 14.52 16.35 23.49
C GLN A 238 13.74 16.03 22.22
N ARG A 239 12.68 15.21 22.33
CA ARG A 239 11.77 14.94 21.19
C ARG A 239 11.08 16.21 20.72
N ASP A 240 10.64 17.06 21.65
CA ASP A 240 10.01 18.33 21.31
C ASP A 240 11.00 19.28 20.61
N ALA A 241 12.27 19.32 21.04
CA ALA A 241 13.32 20.05 20.35
C ALA A 241 13.57 19.51 18.92
N TRP A 242 13.65 18.19 18.75
CA TRP A 242 13.78 17.57 17.43
C TRP A 242 12.55 17.78 16.56
N ARG A 243 11.33 17.82 17.13
CA ARG A 243 10.10 18.13 16.37
C ARG A 243 10.23 19.48 15.68
N VAL A 244 10.74 20.51 16.35
CA VAL A 244 10.99 21.84 15.75
C VAL A 244 11.97 21.74 14.57
N MET A 245 13.03 20.93 14.69
CA MET A 245 14.00 20.72 13.61
C MET A 245 13.36 20.02 12.39
N PHE A 246 12.55 18.98 12.61
CA PHE A 246 11.83 18.30 11.53
C PHE A 246 10.80 19.21 10.88
N GLU A 247 10.04 19.97 11.67
CA GLU A 247 9.07 20.93 11.17
C GLU A 247 9.75 21.95 10.24
N HIS A 248 10.80 22.62 10.71
CA HIS A 248 11.47 23.67 9.95
C HIS A 248 12.24 23.17 8.72
N HIS A 249 12.81 21.97 8.75
CA HIS A 249 13.68 21.49 7.67
C HIS A 249 13.03 20.47 6.72
N VAL A 250 11.94 19.82 7.13
CA VAL A 250 11.30 18.74 6.34
C VAL A 250 9.88 19.12 5.92
N PHE A 251 9.06 19.60 6.86
CA PHE A 251 7.63 19.84 6.60
C PHE A 251 7.32 21.29 6.14
N GLU A 252 8.09 22.26 6.63
CA GLU A 252 7.98 23.69 6.27
C GLU A 252 9.35 24.27 5.84
N PRO A 253 10.02 23.72 4.81
CA PRO A 253 11.37 24.14 4.44
C PRO A 253 11.40 25.57 3.89
N VAL A 254 12.27 26.40 4.46
CA VAL A 254 12.53 27.78 3.99
C VAL A 254 13.90 27.86 3.32
N LEU A 255 14.01 28.60 2.21
CA LEU A 255 15.29 28.82 1.55
C LEU A 255 16.27 29.58 2.49
N PRO A 256 17.51 29.09 2.66
CA PRO A 256 18.50 29.67 3.58
C PRO A 256 19.16 30.91 2.96
N ASN A 257 18.38 31.94 2.67
CA ASN A 257 18.82 33.17 2.00
C ASN A 257 19.81 34.00 2.84
N HIS A 258 19.94 33.70 4.13
CA HIS A 258 20.94 34.28 5.01
C HIS A 258 22.36 33.71 4.77
N LEU A 259 22.49 32.64 3.98
CA LEU A 259 23.77 32.05 3.60
C LEU A 259 24.07 32.29 2.11
N PRO A 260 25.34 32.55 1.73
CA PRO A 260 25.71 32.53 0.33
C PRO A 260 25.52 31.13 -0.26
N VAL A 261 25.17 31.04 -1.55
CA VAL A 261 24.76 29.78 -2.23
C VAL A 261 25.75 28.62 -1.99
N HIS A 262 27.05 28.90 -1.99
CA HIS A 262 28.10 27.88 -1.79
C HIS A 262 28.12 27.30 -0.36
N ALA A 263 27.59 28.02 0.64
CA ALA A 263 27.56 27.62 2.05
C ALA A 263 26.22 27.01 2.49
N GLN A 264 25.19 27.02 1.64
CA GLN A 264 23.86 26.53 2.00
C GLN A 264 23.81 25.03 2.32
N GLY A 265 24.73 24.23 1.75
CA GLY A 265 24.84 22.80 2.06
C GLY A 265 23.51 22.04 1.90
N MET A 266 23.12 21.30 2.94
CA MET A 266 21.86 20.54 3.00
C MET A 266 20.62 21.42 3.21
N LEU A 267 20.79 22.69 3.58
CA LEU A 267 19.68 23.63 3.78
C LEU A 267 19.20 24.22 2.45
N GLY A 268 20.04 24.22 1.42
CA GLY A 268 19.66 24.72 0.08
C GLY A 268 18.88 23.68 -0.74
N PRO A 269 18.42 24.05 -1.95
CA PRO A 269 17.71 23.14 -2.84
C PRO A 269 18.48 21.83 -3.07
N LEU A 270 17.78 20.69 -3.04
CA LEU A 270 18.38 19.37 -3.23
C LEU A 270 18.53 19.05 -4.73
N ASP A 271 19.77 18.86 -5.16
CA ASP A 271 20.14 18.28 -6.45
C ASP A 271 20.66 16.84 -6.29
N ALA A 272 20.85 16.14 -7.41
CA ALA A 272 21.30 14.74 -7.40
C ALA A 272 22.66 14.53 -6.72
N ARG A 273 23.56 15.52 -6.73
CA ARG A 273 24.88 15.42 -6.07
C ARG A 273 24.72 15.53 -4.56
N ARG A 274 23.93 16.50 -4.08
CA ARG A 274 23.65 16.71 -2.65
C ARG A 274 22.91 15.51 -2.06
N VAL A 275 21.88 15.00 -2.75
CA VAL A 275 21.14 13.79 -2.32
C VAL A 275 22.10 12.61 -2.13
N ARG A 276 22.96 12.33 -3.11
CA ARG A 276 23.95 11.24 -2.99
C ARG A 276 24.94 11.45 -1.84
N ALA A 277 25.43 12.68 -1.64
CA ALA A 277 26.34 12.97 -0.54
C ALA A 277 25.69 12.75 0.83
N MET A 278 24.42 13.15 1.00
CA MET A 278 23.63 12.92 2.21
C MET A 278 23.40 11.42 2.45
N GLN A 279 22.98 10.69 1.42
CA GLN A 279 22.78 9.23 1.49
C GLN A 279 24.08 8.50 1.89
N GLN A 280 25.22 8.85 1.30
CA GLN A 280 26.50 8.25 1.68
C GLN A 280 26.91 8.59 3.12
N SER A 281 26.56 9.78 3.60
CA SER A 281 26.79 10.15 5.00
C SER A 281 25.95 9.30 5.95
N LEU A 282 24.68 9.05 5.59
CA LEU A 282 23.79 8.17 6.36
C LEU A 282 24.31 6.72 6.36
N VAL A 283 24.73 6.20 5.20
CA VAL A 283 25.32 4.85 5.11
C VAL A 283 26.51 4.69 6.06
N ARG A 284 27.48 5.62 6.00
CA ARG A 284 28.64 5.59 6.91
C ARG A 284 28.25 5.65 8.38
N ALA A 285 27.25 6.46 8.73
CA ALA A 285 26.78 6.58 10.11
C ALA A 285 26.12 5.28 10.61
N LEU A 286 25.30 4.64 9.77
CA LEU A 286 24.64 3.38 10.09
C LEU A 286 25.62 2.20 10.17
N ASP A 287 26.62 2.16 9.28
CA ASP A 287 27.69 1.15 9.33
C ASP A 287 28.51 1.27 10.63
N ALA A 288 28.80 2.49 11.06
CA ALA A 288 29.53 2.74 12.31
C ALA A 288 28.75 2.26 13.55
N LEU A 289 27.42 2.39 13.57
CA LEU A 289 26.59 1.86 14.67
C LEU A 289 26.60 0.32 14.71
N SER A 290 26.62 -0.32 13.54
CA SER A 290 26.64 -1.78 13.42
C SER A 290 27.95 -2.38 13.95
N THR A 291 29.07 -1.73 13.64
CA THR A 291 30.41 -2.16 14.11
C THR A 291 30.65 -1.87 15.60
N ALA A 292 30.08 -0.80 16.15
CA ALA A 292 30.17 -0.49 17.57
C ALA A 292 29.43 -1.51 18.47
N GLY A 293 28.33 -2.11 17.97
CA GLY A 293 27.56 -3.13 18.69
C GLY A 293 28.28 -4.48 18.86
N GLU A 294 29.22 -4.82 17.98
CA GLU A 294 29.98 -6.08 18.05
C GLU A 294 31.14 -6.03 19.07
N GLY A 295 31.61 -4.84 19.44
CA GLY A 295 32.73 -4.65 20.39
C GLY A 295 32.37 -4.75 21.87
N ALA A 296 31.08 -4.87 22.23
CA ALA A 296 30.59 -4.84 23.62
C ALA A 296 30.32 -6.23 24.23
N LYS A 297 30.93 -7.31 23.72
CA LYS A 297 30.93 -8.64 24.36
C LYS A 297 32.30 -9.02 24.89
N GLY A 298 32.56 -8.60 26.13
CA GLY A 298 33.60 -9.19 26.97
C GLY A 298 33.52 -8.59 28.36
N PRO A 299 33.17 -9.35 29.41
CA PRO A 299 33.34 -8.85 30.77
C PRO A 299 34.85 -8.73 31.06
N PRO A 300 35.28 -7.77 31.89
CA PRO A 300 36.68 -7.70 32.30
C PRO A 300 37.00 -8.98 33.09
N GLN A 301 37.93 -9.79 32.57
CA GLN A 301 38.55 -10.82 33.38
C GLN A 301 39.41 -10.11 34.43
N THR A 302 39.15 -10.51 35.67
CA THR A 302 39.78 -10.10 36.93
C THR A 302 41.29 -10.15 36.92
#